data_AF-A0A442UST2-F1
#
_entry.id   AF-A0A442UST2-F1
#
_cell.length_a   1.000
_cell.length_b   1.000
_cell.length_c   1.000
_cell.angle_alpha   90.00
_cell.angle_beta   90.00
_cell.angle_gamma   90.00
#
_symmetry.space_group_name_H-M   'P 1'
#
loop_
_entity.id
_entity.type
_entity.pdbx_description
1 polymer ?
#
loop_
_entity_poly.entity_id
_entity_poly.type
_entity_poly.pdbx_seq_one_letter_code
_entity_poly.pdbx_strand_id
1 'polypeptide(L)'
;MLSNLTRTKLFRGSASYFPLLDQILPRALKHRYSFLDDDWFRDQVDAGNLSLAEINHFIALDLLEKSHLAAVTALIRIMRWADALCHMHDAANYLGFAGALRGLVENGGDSVDGLLNVAGTLAERHRTLSRMLGGHFGTELVDCSAVEHALDHYIHAGWTGRKPQSNPAFTAKANVDYVRLVEKALPGAVSLYHRLCAIVHPSSASIEWLFEFDEEGDHRMTLAANDAAEIAALCEEFPDVANVTIQLTCNAALMTLRVLHKFPLHPQIPELKKLGWSQVKFAGEIEQQLRS
;
A
#
# COMPACT_ATOMS: atom_id res chain seq x y z
N MET A 1 14.48 -14.13 12.73
CA MET A 1 13.03 -14.10 13.02
C MET A 1 12.83 -13.07 14.09
N LEU A 2 12.16 -11.96 13.78
CA LEU A 2 11.74 -11.01 14.82
C LEU A 2 10.92 -11.73 15.88
N SER A 3 11.04 -11.31 17.14
CA SER A 3 10.26 -11.93 18.20
C SER A 3 8.77 -11.67 17.95
N ASN A 4 7.95 -12.72 18.03
CA ASN A 4 6.50 -12.59 17.89
C ASN A 4 5.93 -11.58 18.92
N LEU A 5 6.62 -11.42 20.06
CA LEU A 5 6.30 -10.49 21.13
C LEU A 5 6.35 -9.03 20.66
N THR A 6 7.40 -8.60 19.96
CA THR A 6 7.54 -7.22 19.46
C THR A 6 6.44 -6.88 18.46
N ARG A 7 6.11 -7.82 17.57
CA ARG A 7 5.01 -7.64 16.62
C ARG A 7 3.67 -7.50 17.32
N THR A 8 3.36 -8.33 18.31
CA THR A 8 2.13 -8.20 19.10
C THR A 8 2.08 -6.87 19.87
N LYS A 9 3.20 -6.42 20.44
CA LYS A 9 3.28 -5.15 21.16
C LYS A 9 2.99 -3.95 20.26
N LEU A 10 3.68 -3.85 19.13
CA LEU A 10 3.59 -2.69 18.23
C LEU A 10 2.33 -2.69 17.38
N PHE A 11 1.91 -3.85 16.89
CA PHE A 11 0.83 -3.95 15.89
C PHE A 11 -0.50 -4.43 16.48
N ARG A 12 -0.55 -4.84 17.76
CA ARG A 12 -1.78 -5.20 18.47
C ARG A 12 -2.63 -6.21 17.69
N GLY A 13 -3.92 -5.92 17.47
CA GLY A 13 -4.85 -6.78 16.74
C GLY A 13 -4.41 -7.06 15.29
N SER A 14 -3.72 -6.12 14.65
CA SER A 14 -3.19 -6.30 13.29
C SER A 14 -1.99 -7.23 13.21
N ALA A 15 -1.39 -7.65 14.34
CA ALA A 15 -0.35 -8.66 14.35
C ALA A 15 -0.82 -10.01 13.76
N SER A 16 -2.14 -10.25 13.75
CA SER A 16 -2.75 -11.42 13.11
C SER A 16 -2.58 -11.46 11.58
N TYR A 17 -2.27 -10.33 10.93
CA TYR A 17 -1.98 -10.31 9.49
C TYR A 17 -0.66 -11.03 9.17
N PHE A 18 0.38 -10.94 10.01
CA PHE A 18 1.71 -11.45 9.61
C PHE A 18 1.72 -12.95 9.29
N PRO A 19 1.20 -13.86 10.14
CA PRO A 19 1.16 -15.29 9.81
C PRO A 19 0.29 -15.60 8.58
N LEU A 20 -0.69 -14.76 8.29
CA LEU A 20 -1.53 -14.89 7.10
C LEU A 20 -0.77 -14.44 5.85
N LEU A 21 -0.07 -13.30 5.91
CA LEU A 21 0.74 -12.80 4.80
C LEU A 21 1.89 -13.76 4.47
N ASP A 22 2.49 -14.39 5.49
CA ASP A 22 3.49 -15.45 5.32
C ASP A 22 2.94 -16.67 4.52
N GLN A 23 1.62 -16.90 4.53
CA GLN A 23 0.97 -17.93 3.71
C GLN A 23 0.55 -17.43 2.32
N ILE A 24 0.10 -16.18 2.23
CA ILE A 24 -0.45 -15.56 1.01
C ILE A 24 0.66 -15.20 0.03
N LEU A 25 1.70 -14.50 0.48
CA LEU A 25 2.74 -13.95 -0.40
C LEU A 25 3.46 -15.03 -1.21
N PRO A 26 3.88 -16.17 -0.66
CA PRO A 26 4.53 -17.22 -1.45
C PRO A 26 3.67 -17.78 -2.59
N ARG A 27 2.33 -17.69 -2.48
CA ARG A 27 1.42 -18.08 -3.56
C ARG A 27 1.28 -16.98 -4.60
N ALA A 28 1.07 -15.74 -4.15
CA ALA A 28 0.92 -14.59 -5.04
C ALA A 28 2.18 -14.36 -5.90
N LEU A 29 3.37 -14.58 -5.32
CA LEU A 29 4.67 -14.46 -5.99
C LEU A 29 4.95 -15.54 -7.05
N LYS A 30 4.10 -16.57 -7.19
CA LYS A 30 4.22 -17.53 -8.29
C LYS A 30 3.75 -16.96 -9.62
N HIS A 31 2.98 -15.87 -9.59
CA HIS A 31 2.50 -15.20 -10.79
C HIS A 31 3.66 -14.62 -11.59
N ARG A 32 3.56 -14.70 -12.92
CA ARG A 32 4.53 -14.09 -13.84
C ARG A 32 3.80 -13.02 -14.64
N TYR A 33 4.21 -11.79 -14.46
CA TYR A 33 3.64 -10.65 -15.17
C TYR A 33 4.16 -10.59 -16.59
N SER A 34 3.27 -10.25 -17.52
CA SER A 34 3.60 -9.92 -18.90
C SER A 34 2.84 -8.65 -19.27
N PHE A 35 3.54 -7.53 -19.33
CA PHE A 35 2.97 -6.26 -19.78
C PHE A 35 3.28 -6.06 -21.26
N LEU A 36 2.30 -5.52 -21.99
CA LEU A 36 2.54 -5.07 -23.35
C LEU A 36 3.30 -3.74 -23.33
N ASP A 37 4.14 -3.55 -24.33
CA ASP A 37 4.78 -2.26 -24.56
C ASP A 37 3.75 -1.29 -25.14
N ASP A 38 3.59 -0.12 -24.50
CA ASP A 38 2.59 0.88 -24.86
C ASP A 38 2.78 1.42 -26.29
N ASP A 39 4.04 1.56 -26.75
CA ASP A 39 4.35 2.04 -28.09
C ASP A 39 3.99 0.98 -29.12
N TRP A 40 4.39 -0.27 -28.89
CA TRP A 40 4.00 -1.39 -29.75
C TRP A 40 2.48 -1.53 -29.84
N PHE A 41 1.78 -1.46 -28.71
CA PHE A 41 0.33 -1.60 -28.67
C PHE A 41 -0.35 -0.50 -29.48
N ARG A 42 0.05 0.77 -29.25
CA ARG A 42 -0.45 1.91 -30.01
C ARG A 42 -0.17 1.76 -31.51
N ASP A 43 1.04 1.37 -31.89
CA ASP A 43 1.40 1.15 -33.30
C ASP A 43 0.53 0.05 -33.95
N GLN A 44 0.21 -1.03 -33.22
CA GLN A 44 -0.69 -2.07 -33.74
C GLN A 44 -2.13 -1.60 -33.88
N VAL A 45 -2.63 -0.78 -32.95
CA VAL A 45 -3.98 -0.20 -33.03
C VAL A 45 -4.07 0.78 -34.19
N ASP A 46 -3.12 1.70 -34.32
CA ASP A 46 -3.08 2.72 -35.37
C ASP A 46 -2.94 2.10 -36.77
N ALA A 47 -2.18 1.00 -36.88
CA ALA A 47 -2.05 0.23 -38.12
C ALA A 47 -3.31 -0.61 -38.46
N GLY A 48 -4.28 -0.72 -37.55
CA GLY A 48 -5.46 -1.57 -37.73
C GLY A 48 -5.16 -3.07 -37.68
N ASN A 49 -4.04 -3.46 -37.07
CA ASN A 49 -3.60 -4.86 -36.99
C ASN A 49 -4.34 -5.66 -35.90
N LEU A 50 -5.04 -4.97 -35.00
CA LEU A 50 -5.82 -5.58 -33.93
C LEU A 50 -7.31 -5.31 -34.14
N SER A 51 -8.11 -6.35 -33.97
CA SER A 51 -9.57 -6.23 -33.87
C SER A 51 -9.96 -5.54 -32.56
N LEU A 52 -11.17 -4.97 -32.51
CA LEU A 52 -11.70 -4.37 -31.28
C LEU A 52 -11.78 -5.38 -30.12
N ALA A 53 -12.02 -6.66 -30.42
CA ALA A 53 -12.01 -7.73 -29.42
C ALA A 53 -10.63 -7.95 -28.81
N GLU A 54 -9.56 -7.91 -29.63
CA GLU A 54 -8.19 -8.03 -29.16
C GLU A 54 -7.76 -6.80 -28.36
N ILE A 55 -8.13 -5.59 -28.80
CA ILE A 55 -7.87 -4.35 -28.07
C ILE A 55 -8.50 -4.40 -26.67
N ASN A 56 -9.80 -4.73 -26.60
CA ASN A 56 -10.49 -4.90 -25.32
C ASN A 56 -9.85 -5.99 -24.45
N HIS A 57 -9.48 -7.13 -25.04
CA HIS A 57 -8.79 -8.19 -24.31
C HIS A 57 -7.50 -7.69 -23.66
N PHE A 58 -6.65 -7.00 -24.42
CA PHE A 58 -5.38 -6.49 -23.93
C PHE A 58 -5.53 -5.43 -22.84
N ILE A 59 -6.50 -4.50 -22.98
CA ILE A 59 -6.81 -3.53 -21.93
C ILE A 59 -7.23 -4.23 -20.64
N ALA A 60 -8.16 -5.19 -20.71
CA ALA A 60 -8.60 -5.92 -19.52
C ALA A 60 -7.47 -6.71 -18.87
N LEU A 61 -6.62 -7.38 -19.66
CA LEU A 61 -5.46 -8.11 -19.17
C LEU A 61 -4.51 -7.18 -18.41
N ASP A 62 -4.12 -6.07 -19.03
CA ASP A 62 -3.19 -5.10 -18.46
C ASP A 62 -3.69 -4.52 -17.12
N LEU A 63 -4.97 -4.12 -17.06
CA LEU A 63 -5.57 -3.59 -15.82
C LEU A 63 -5.60 -4.62 -14.68
N LEU A 64 -5.89 -5.88 -14.99
CA LEU A 64 -5.95 -6.95 -13.99
C LEU A 64 -4.55 -7.32 -13.48
N GLU A 65 -3.56 -7.37 -14.37
CA GLU A 65 -2.15 -7.60 -14.03
C GLU A 65 -1.60 -6.46 -13.15
N LYS A 66 -1.85 -5.20 -13.53
CA LYS A 66 -1.49 -4.01 -12.74
C LYS A 66 -2.14 -4.00 -11.36
N SER A 67 -3.41 -4.38 -11.27
CA SER A 67 -4.14 -4.50 -10.00
C SER A 67 -3.53 -5.55 -9.08
N HIS A 68 -3.18 -6.73 -9.62
CA HIS A 68 -2.55 -7.79 -8.85
C HIS A 68 -1.17 -7.36 -8.35
N LEU A 69 -0.37 -6.77 -9.24
CA LEU A 69 0.96 -6.27 -8.95
C LEU A 69 0.95 -5.20 -7.85
N ALA A 70 0.05 -4.23 -7.94
CA ALA A 70 -0.12 -3.18 -6.95
C ALA A 70 -0.48 -3.76 -5.57
N ALA A 71 -1.41 -4.70 -5.52
CA ALA A 71 -1.80 -5.35 -4.27
C ALA A 71 -0.65 -6.17 -3.66
N VAL A 72 0.05 -6.99 -4.46
CA VAL A 72 1.17 -7.81 -3.98
C VAL A 72 2.33 -6.94 -3.49
N THR A 73 2.68 -5.89 -4.23
CA THR A 73 3.78 -4.99 -3.82
C THR A 73 3.45 -4.20 -2.57
N ALA A 74 2.20 -3.75 -2.39
CA ALA A 74 1.76 -3.13 -1.14
C ALA A 74 1.94 -4.06 0.07
N LEU A 75 1.57 -5.35 -0.06
CA LEU A 75 1.75 -6.35 1.00
C LEU A 75 3.22 -6.65 1.30
N ILE A 76 4.09 -6.66 0.29
CA ILE A 76 5.53 -6.85 0.48
C ILE A 76 6.11 -5.63 1.21
N ARG A 77 5.84 -4.41 0.72
CA ARG A 77 6.36 -3.18 1.31
C ARG A 77 5.92 -3.02 2.76
N ILE A 78 4.65 -3.27 3.08
CA ILE A 78 4.16 -3.14 4.45
C ILE A 78 4.82 -4.15 5.40
N MET A 79 5.08 -5.39 4.95
CA MET A 79 5.83 -6.35 5.75
C MET A 79 7.26 -5.89 6.02
N ARG A 80 7.94 -5.30 5.02
CA ARG A 80 9.31 -4.80 5.20
C ARG A 80 9.38 -3.60 6.14
N TRP A 81 8.42 -2.67 6.07
CA TRP A 81 8.33 -1.57 7.02
C TRP A 81 7.99 -2.04 8.42
N ALA A 82 7.08 -3.01 8.56
CA ALA A 82 6.77 -3.60 9.86
C ALA A 82 8.01 -4.29 10.47
N ASP A 83 8.77 -5.03 9.66
CA ASP A 83 10.01 -5.64 10.10
C ASP A 83 11.03 -4.58 10.54
N ALA A 84 11.25 -3.53 9.72
CA ALA A 84 12.17 -2.46 10.07
C ALA A 84 11.81 -1.80 11.41
N LEU A 85 10.51 -1.53 11.63
CA LEU A 85 10.03 -0.92 12.87
C LEU A 85 10.34 -1.81 14.09
N CYS A 86 10.08 -3.12 13.99
CA CYS A 86 10.42 -4.05 15.07
C CYS A 86 11.93 -4.11 15.33
N HIS A 87 12.76 -4.18 14.27
CA HIS A 87 14.21 -4.24 14.44
C HIS A 87 14.74 -2.99 15.15
N MET A 88 14.24 -1.81 14.81
CA MET A 88 14.67 -0.55 15.43
C MET A 88 14.16 -0.40 16.87
N HIS A 89 12.95 -0.89 17.16
CA HIS A 89 12.44 -0.98 18.52
C HIS A 89 13.32 -1.90 19.39
N ASP A 90 13.61 -3.11 18.91
CA ASP A 90 14.37 -4.10 19.67
C ASP A 90 15.84 -3.68 19.85
N ALA A 91 16.40 -2.93 18.90
CA ALA A 91 17.73 -2.35 18.99
C ALA A 91 17.81 -1.08 19.85
N ALA A 92 16.68 -0.59 20.39
CA ALA A 92 16.57 0.70 21.07
C ALA A 92 17.27 1.82 20.27
N ASN A 93 16.93 1.94 18.99
CA ASN A 93 17.45 2.98 18.10
C ASN A 93 16.30 3.93 17.75
N TYR A 94 16.23 5.06 18.45
CA TYR A 94 15.11 5.99 18.34
C TYR A 94 15.04 6.65 16.96
N LEU A 95 16.17 7.11 16.43
CA LEU A 95 16.23 7.73 15.11
C LEU A 95 15.80 6.74 14.01
N GLY A 96 16.29 5.51 14.08
CA GLY A 96 15.90 4.43 13.18
C GLY A 96 14.43 4.05 13.32
N PHE A 97 13.91 4.02 14.55
CA PHE A 97 12.51 3.75 14.83
C PHE A 97 11.59 4.82 14.23
N ALA A 98 11.93 6.10 14.42
CA ALA A 98 11.20 7.21 13.83
C ALA A 98 11.21 7.16 12.29
N GLY A 99 12.37 6.84 11.70
CA GLY A 99 12.50 6.64 10.25
C GLY A 99 11.62 5.48 9.73
N ALA A 100 11.63 4.34 10.42
CA ALA A 100 10.81 3.19 10.06
C ALA A 100 9.31 3.47 10.22
N LEU A 101 8.91 4.17 11.29
CA LEU A 101 7.51 4.52 11.53
C LEU A 101 7.01 5.51 10.48
N ARG A 102 7.84 6.48 10.09
CA ARG A 102 7.54 7.40 8.99
C ARG A 102 7.28 6.64 7.70
N GLY A 103 8.20 5.74 7.32
CA GLY A 103 8.05 4.91 6.12
C GLY A 103 6.81 4.02 6.16
N LEU A 104 6.45 3.48 7.33
CA LEU A 104 5.22 2.72 7.52
C LEU A 104 3.97 3.58 7.23
N VAL A 105 3.88 4.77 7.83
CA VAL A 105 2.73 5.69 7.67
C VAL A 105 2.61 6.19 6.22
N GLU A 106 3.74 6.56 5.60
CA GLU A 106 3.79 6.94 4.18
C GLU A 106 3.29 5.80 3.29
N ASN A 107 3.78 4.58 3.51
CA ASN A 107 3.33 3.41 2.77
C ASN A 107 1.84 3.13 2.96
N GLY A 108 1.31 3.37 4.16
CA GLY A 108 -0.13 3.29 4.43
C GLY A 108 -0.93 4.28 3.58
N GLY A 109 -0.47 5.52 3.52
CA GLY A 109 -1.06 6.56 2.66
C GLY A 109 -1.03 6.18 1.18
N ASP A 110 0.14 5.79 0.66
CA ASP A 110 0.31 5.32 -0.73
C ASP A 110 -0.67 4.18 -1.06
N SER A 111 -0.76 3.20 -0.15
CA SER A 111 -1.60 2.01 -0.36
C SER A 111 -3.09 2.36 -0.34
N VAL A 112 -3.51 3.28 0.54
CA VAL A 112 -4.90 3.76 0.57
C VAL A 112 -5.22 4.56 -0.69
N ASP A 113 -4.35 5.48 -1.12
CA ASP A 113 -4.57 6.26 -2.34
C ASP A 113 -4.68 5.36 -3.58
N GLY A 114 -3.77 4.39 -3.69
CA GLY A 114 -3.65 3.55 -4.89
C GLY A 114 -4.48 2.27 -4.91
N LEU A 115 -5.04 1.80 -3.79
CA LEU A 115 -5.76 0.51 -3.75
C LEU A 115 -7.14 0.57 -3.13
N LEU A 116 -7.49 1.59 -2.34
CA LEU A 116 -8.75 1.59 -1.58
C LEU A 116 -9.97 1.40 -2.47
N ASN A 117 -9.98 2.05 -3.64
CA ASN A 117 -11.10 2.00 -4.57
C ASN A 117 -10.99 0.87 -5.60
N VAL A 118 -9.79 0.33 -5.83
CA VAL A 118 -9.52 -0.67 -6.88
C VAL A 118 -10.41 -1.89 -6.73
N ALA A 119 -10.51 -2.45 -5.52
CA ALA A 119 -11.32 -3.64 -5.30
C ALA A 119 -12.82 -3.42 -5.63
N GLY A 120 -13.38 -2.28 -5.23
CA GLY A 120 -14.78 -1.93 -5.52
C GLY A 120 -15.01 -1.72 -7.01
N THR A 121 -14.14 -0.97 -7.67
CA THR A 121 -14.25 -0.72 -9.11
C THR A 121 -14.12 -2.01 -9.93
N LEU A 122 -13.18 -2.89 -9.57
CA LEU A 122 -13.05 -4.20 -10.19
C LEU A 122 -14.27 -5.08 -9.96
N ALA A 123 -14.84 -5.06 -8.75
CA ALA A 123 -16.02 -5.85 -8.41
C ALA A 123 -17.26 -5.37 -9.19
N GLU A 124 -17.46 -4.06 -9.31
CA GLU A 124 -18.54 -3.50 -10.14
C GLU A 124 -18.40 -3.90 -11.62
N ARG A 125 -17.17 -3.89 -12.14
CA ARG A 125 -16.88 -4.15 -13.57
C ARG A 125 -16.55 -5.61 -13.90
N HIS A 126 -16.60 -6.53 -12.93
CA HIS A 126 -16.01 -7.87 -13.08
C HIS A 126 -16.56 -8.66 -14.28
N ARG A 127 -17.86 -8.56 -14.57
CA ARG A 127 -18.49 -9.23 -15.73
C ARG A 127 -18.04 -8.65 -17.06
N THR A 128 -17.98 -7.32 -17.14
CA THR A 128 -17.53 -6.61 -18.32
C THR A 128 -16.08 -6.99 -18.62
N LEU A 129 -15.20 -6.90 -17.62
CA LEU A 129 -13.80 -7.30 -17.74
C LEU A 129 -13.64 -8.78 -18.12
N SER A 130 -14.45 -9.68 -17.54
CA SER A 130 -14.43 -11.10 -17.92
C SER A 130 -14.86 -11.33 -19.37
N ARG A 131 -15.85 -10.57 -19.86
CA ARG A 131 -16.30 -10.61 -21.25
C ARG A 131 -15.24 -10.06 -22.21
N MET A 132 -14.55 -8.99 -21.82
CA MET A 132 -13.40 -8.44 -22.57
C MET A 132 -12.27 -9.47 -22.68
N LEU A 133 -11.88 -10.11 -21.56
CA LEU A 133 -10.89 -11.19 -21.58
C LEU A 133 -11.31 -12.35 -22.49
N GLY A 134 -12.61 -12.67 -22.55
CA GLY A 134 -13.12 -13.70 -23.44
C GLY A 134 -13.31 -13.27 -24.90
N GLY A 135 -12.98 -12.03 -25.28
CA GLY A 135 -13.12 -11.52 -26.65
C GLY A 135 -14.57 -11.27 -27.09
N HIS A 136 -15.50 -11.07 -26.16
CA HIS A 136 -16.94 -10.97 -26.46
C HIS A 136 -17.40 -9.57 -26.94
N PHE A 137 -16.48 -8.60 -27.05
CA PHE A 137 -16.76 -7.24 -27.51
C PHE A 137 -16.03 -6.98 -28.84
N GLY A 138 -16.69 -7.29 -29.96
CA GLY A 138 -16.08 -7.19 -31.29
C GLY A 138 -16.46 -5.94 -32.10
N THR A 139 -17.41 -5.14 -31.61
CA THR A 139 -17.99 -4.01 -32.37
C THR A 139 -17.80 -2.66 -31.69
N GLU A 140 -17.32 -2.63 -30.46
CA GLU A 140 -17.16 -1.40 -29.67
C GLU A 140 -15.92 -1.50 -28.77
N LEU A 141 -15.33 -0.35 -28.45
CA LEU A 141 -14.36 -0.22 -27.37
C LEU A 141 -15.09 -0.06 -26.05
N VAL A 142 -14.68 -0.82 -25.04
CA VAL A 142 -15.28 -0.78 -23.72
C VAL A 142 -14.57 0.27 -22.86
N ASP A 143 -15.35 1.18 -22.28
CA ASP A 143 -14.84 2.19 -21.36
C ASP A 143 -14.37 1.55 -20.04
N CYS A 144 -13.05 1.64 -19.79
CA CYS A 144 -12.38 1.17 -18.58
C CYS A 144 -11.80 2.30 -17.73
N SER A 145 -12.13 3.56 -18.04
CA SER A 145 -11.58 4.75 -17.40
C SER A 145 -11.70 4.71 -15.87
N ALA A 146 -12.78 4.16 -15.33
CA ALA A 146 -12.95 4.01 -13.89
C ALA A 146 -11.88 3.12 -13.23
N VAL A 147 -11.52 2.00 -13.87
CA VAL A 147 -10.49 1.07 -13.38
C VAL A 147 -9.10 1.67 -13.58
N GLU A 148 -8.86 2.29 -14.74
CA GLU A 148 -7.62 3.01 -15.06
C GLU A 148 -7.36 4.11 -14.03
N HIS A 149 -8.33 4.99 -13.80
CA HIS A 149 -8.21 6.08 -12.82
C HIS A 149 -7.99 5.56 -11.39
N ALA A 150 -8.59 4.43 -11.02
CA ALA A 150 -8.34 3.82 -9.70
C ALA A 150 -6.90 3.30 -9.56
N LEU A 151 -6.25 2.96 -10.67
CA LEU A 151 -4.88 2.45 -10.72
C LEU A 151 -3.84 3.50 -11.11
N ASP A 152 -4.24 4.73 -11.48
CA ASP A 152 -3.36 5.80 -11.97
C ASP A 152 -2.12 5.98 -11.10
N HIS A 153 -2.28 5.98 -9.77
CA HIS A 153 -1.16 6.14 -8.84
C HIS A 153 -0.09 5.02 -8.98
N TYR A 154 -0.50 3.79 -9.28
CA TYR A 154 0.41 2.66 -9.48
C TYR A 154 0.91 2.53 -10.92
N ILE A 155 0.04 2.77 -11.91
CA ILE A 155 0.37 2.67 -13.34
C ILE A 155 1.42 3.72 -13.71
N HIS A 156 1.25 4.94 -13.20
CA HIS A 156 2.06 6.08 -13.63
C HIS A 156 3.28 6.35 -12.73
N ALA A 157 3.50 5.54 -11.69
CA ALA A 157 4.68 5.60 -10.82
C ALA A 157 5.99 5.11 -11.49
N GLY A 158 6.01 4.94 -12.83
CA GLY A 158 7.23 4.70 -13.59
C GLY A 158 7.69 3.24 -13.63
N TRP A 159 6.76 2.27 -13.58
CA TRP A 159 7.06 0.84 -13.65
C TRP A 159 7.82 0.43 -14.92
N THR A 160 7.66 1.18 -16.02
CA THR A 160 8.36 0.95 -17.30
C THR A 160 9.69 1.72 -17.42
N GLY A 161 10.11 2.45 -16.38
CA GLY A 161 11.36 3.22 -16.37
C GLY A 161 11.38 4.45 -17.30
N ARG A 162 10.28 4.72 -18.01
CA ARG A 162 10.14 5.90 -18.87
C ARG A 162 9.30 6.96 -18.16
N LYS A 163 9.85 8.16 -18.02
CA LYS A 163 9.09 9.33 -17.54
C LYS A 163 8.21 9.83 -18.69
N PRO A 164 6.88 9.78 -18.59
CA PRO A 164 6.04 10.42 -19.58
C PRO A 164 6.26 11.94 -19.57
N GLN A 165 6.22 12.57 -20.74
CA GLN A 165 6.32 14.02 -20.88
C GLN A 165 5.22 14.70 -20.06
N SER A 166 5.63 15.65 -19.21
CA SER A 166 4.85 16.55 -18.36
C SER A 166 3.32 16.54 -18.55
N ASN A 167 2.63 15.59 -17.93
CA ASN A 167 1.22 15.70 -17.56
C ASN A 167 1.19 15.98 -16.04
N PRO A 168 0.40 16.93 -15.54
CA PRO A 168 0.18 17.12 -14.10
C PRO A 168 -0.21 15.83 -13.36
N ALA A 169 -0.90 14.90 -14.04
CA ALA A 169 -1.19 13.55 -13.53
C ALA A 169 0.06 12.70 -13.22
N PHE A 170 1.24 13.10 -13.73
CA PHE A 170 2.54 12.45 -13.50
C PHE A 170 3.39 13.14 -12.43
N THR A 171 2.83 14.11 -11.70
CA THR A 171 3.54 14.75 -10.57
C THR A 171 3.25 13.94 -9.32
N ALA A 172 4.28 13.37 -8.71
CA ALA A 172 4.15 12.72 -7.41
C ALA A 172 3.54 13.72 -6.40
N LYS A 173 2.47 13.33 -5.69
CA LYS A 173 1.88 14.18 -4.66
C LYS A 173 2.90 14.40 -3.54
N ALA A 174 2.74 15.46 -2.76
CA ALA A 174 3.56 15.61 -1.57
C ALA A 174 3.25 14.47 -0.59
N ASN A 175 4.27 13.91 0.07
CA ASN A 175 4.10 12.78 1.00
C ASN A 175 2.99 13.02 2.05
N VAL A 176 2.86 14.26 2.52
CA VAL A 176 1.81 14.66 3.48
C VAL A 176 0.38 14.47 2.94
N ASP A 177 0.17 14.59 1.62
CA ASP A 177 -1.14 14.39 1.00
C ASP A 177 -1.59 12.93 1.07
N TYR A 178 -0.65 11.98 0.97
CA TYR A 178 -0.94 10.57 1.23
C TYR A 178 -1.27 10.32 2.70
N VAL A 179 -0.53 10.94 3.62
CA VAL A 179 -0.79 10.81 5.06
C VAL A 179 -2.16 11.39 5.45
N ARG A 180 -2.65 12.42 4.76
CA ARG A 180 -4.03 12.95 4.97
C ARG A 180 -5.12 11.91 4.69
N LEU A 181 -4.85 10.87 3.90
CA LEU A 181 -5.79 9.76 3.73
C LEU A 181 -5.82 8.86 4.96
N VAL A 182 -4.66 8.64 5.60
CA VAL A 182 -4.54 7.90 6.87
C VAL A 182 -5.23 8.68 8.00
N GLU A 183 -5.12 10.02 8.01
CA GLU A 183 -5.77 10.91 8.98
C GLU A 183 -7.28 10.63 9.14
N LYS A 184 -7.96 10.27 8.04
CA LYS A 184 -9.41 9.95 8.05
C LYS A 184 -9.75 8.73 8.92
N ALA A 185 -8.81 7.81 9.07
CA ALA A 185 -8.94 6.60 9.88
C ALA A 185 -8.18 6.70 11.22
N LEU A 186 -7.19 7.59 11.30
CA LEU A 186 -6.36 7.82 12.47
C LEU A 186 -6.13 9.34 12.65
N PRO A 187 -7.01 10.02 13.41
CA PRO A 187 -6.78 11.43 13.76
C PRO A 187 -5.42 11.62 14.43
N GLY A 188 -4.66 12.61 13.99
CA GLY A 188 -3.30 12.89 14.45
C GLY A 188 -2.17 12.26 13.61
N ALA A 189 -2.49 11.48 12.57
CA ALA A 189 -1.49 10.91 11.66
C ALA A 189 -0.60 11.98 10.98
N VAL A 190 -1.18 13.12 10.57
CA VAL A 190 -0.44 14.24 9.98
C VAL A 190 0.48 14.90 11.00
N SER A 191 -0.01 15.08 12.24
CA SER A 191 0.80 15.65 13.33
C SER A 191 2.00 14.77 13.64
N LEU A 192 1.76 13.46 13.79
CA LEU A 192 2.80 12.46 13.95
C LEU A 192 3.78 12.49 12.79
N TYR A 193 3.31 12.52 11.54
CA TYR A 193 4.18 12.56 10.37
C TYR A 193 5.12 13.77 10.38
N HIS A 194 4.63 14.96 10.73
CA HIS A 194 5.48 16.14 10.87
C HIS A 194 6.52 15.99 11.99
N ARG A 195 6.12 15.42 13.15
CA ARG A 195 7.06 15.12 14.24
C ARG A 195 8.13 14.13 13.82
N LEU A 196 7.76 13.05 13.14
CA LEU A 196 8.70 12.08 12.59
C LEU A 196 9.66 12.73 11.59
N CYS A 197 9.15 13.60 10.71
CA CYS A 197 10.00 14.39 9.81
C CYS A 197 10.98 15.28 10.59
N ALA A 198 10.56 15.93 11.68
CA ALA A 198 11.44 16.74 12.50
C ALA A 198 12.52 15.91 13.22
N ILE A 199 12.19 14.68 13.65
CA ILE A 199 13.17 13.79 14.30
C ILE A 199 14.24 13.33 13.31
N VAL A 200 13.85 12.97 12.07
CA VAL A 200 14.78 12.36 11.09
C VAL A 200 15.57 13.38 10.26
N HIS A 201 15.16 14.64 10.23
CA HIS A 201 15.90 15.72 9.57
C HIS A 201 16.53 16.64 10.62
N PRO A 202 17.61 17.38 10.26
CA PRO A 202 18.24 18.32 11.19
C PRO A 202 17.23 19.35 11.75
N SER A 203 16.90 19.20 13.04
CA SER A 203 16.03 20.09 13.79
C SER A 203 16.35 20.00 15.29
N SER A 204 15.77 20.88 16.11
CA SER A 204 15.95 20.77 17.57
C SER A 204 15.43 19.42 18.10
N ALA A 205 14.29 18.93 17.59
CA ALA A 205 13.73 17.62 17.91
C ALA A 205 14.66 16.43 17.53
N SER A 206 15.58 16.60 16.58
CA SER A 206 16.55 15.57 16.19
C SER A 206 17.74 15.45 17.15
N ILE A 207 17.97 16.46 18.00
CA ILE A 207 19.13 16.53 18.90
C ILE A 207 18.77 16.69 20.38
N GLU A 208 17.60 17.21 20.73
CA GLU A 208 17.19 17.47 22.12
C GLU A 208 17.25 16.21 22.99
N TRP A 209 16.82 15.08 22.45
CA TRP A 209 16.84 13.79 23.14
C TRP A 209 18.26 13.23 23.41
N LEU A 210 19.29 13.78 22.75
CA LEU A 210 20.69 13.40 22.96
C LEU A 210 21.32 14.12 24.15
N PHE A 211 20.66 15.14 24.71
CA PHE A 211 21.27 16.02 25.71
C PHE A 211 20.41 16.15 26.96
N GLU A 212 21.04 15.99 28.12
CA GLU A 212 20.50 16.48 29.39
C GLU A 212 21.03 17.88 29.65
N PHE A 213 20.15 18.77 30.09
CA PHE A 213 20.51 20.11 30.54
C PHE A 213 20.41 20.15 32.06
N ASP A 214 21.47 20.60 32.71
CA ASP A 214 21.51 20.88 34.15
C ASP A 214 20.61 22.09 34.51
N GLU A 215 19.82 21.95 35.58
CA GLU A 215 18.91 22.98 36.11
C GLU A 215 19.65 24.16 36.77
N GLU A 216 20.93 24.04 37.11
CA GLU A 216 21.74 25.05 37.81
C GLU A 216 22.36 26.12 36.89
N GLY A 217 22.08 26.07 35.58
CA GLY A 217 22.54 27.09 34.62
C GLY A 217 23.98 26.92 34.14
N ASP A 218 24.67 25.83 34.51
CA ASP A 218 25.90 25.37 33.87
C ASP A 218 25.50 24.47 32.68
N HIS A 219 25.56 25.00 31.45
CA HIS A 219 25.13 24.28 30.23
C HIS A 219 26.12 23.19 29.81
N ARG A 220 26.33 22.17 30.65
CA ARG A 220 27.14 21.01 30.32
C ARG A 220 26.28 20.00 29.60
N MET A 221 26.56 19.79 28.31
CA MET A 221 25.92 18.78 27.50
C MET A 221 26.47 17.40 27.88
N THR A 222 25.66 16.57 28.53
CA THR A 222 25.91 15.13 28.68
C THR A 222 25.11 14.35 27.65
N LEU A 223 25.73 13.34 27.04
CA LEU A 223 25.04 12.46 26.11
C LEU A 223 24.02 11.63 26.87
N ALA A 224 22.73 11.90 26.64
CA ALA A 224 21.63 11.10 27.14
C ALA A 224 21.44 9.90 26.19
N ALA A 225 21.66 8.68 26.71
CA ALA A 225 21.32 7.45 25.99
C ALA A 225 19.90 7.01 26.39
N ASN A 226 18.89 7.73 25.88
CA ASN A 226 17.49 7.54 26.30
C ASN A 226 16.56 7.01 25.18
N ASP A 227 17.10 6.39 24.14
CA ASP A 227 16.34 5.92 22.97
C ASP A 227 15.11 5.08 23.35
N ALA A 228 15.25 4.17 24.32
CA ALA A 228 14.16 3.29 24.72
C ALA A 228 12.97 4.05 25.32
N ALA A 229 13.23 5.11 26.10
CA ALA A 229 12.18 5.93 26.67
C ALA A 229 11.51 6.82 25.61
N GLU A 230 12.29 7.38 24.67
CA GLU A 230 11.75 8.15 23.55
C GLU A 230 10.86 7.31 22.64
N ILE A 231 11.28 6.07 22.34
CA ILE A 231 10.46 5.10 21.60
C ILE A 231 9.17 4.79 22.39
N ALA A 232 9.27 4.59 23.71
CA ALA A 232 8.10 4.31 24.55
C ALA A 232 7.12 5.49 24.56
N ALA A 233 7.61 6.71 24.77
CA ALA A 233 6.80 7.93 24.76
C ALA A 233 6.07 8.12 23.42
N LEU A 234 6.76 7.89 22.30
CA LEU A 234 6.14 7.97 20.97
C LEU A 234 5.06 6.89 20.78
N CYS A 235 5.28 5.68 21.29
CA CYS A 235 4.29 4.60 21.25
C CYS A 235 3.09 4.84 22.18
N GLU A 236 3.29 5.54 23.29
CA GLU A 236 2.22 5.89 24.24
C GLU A 236 1.34 7.02 23.70
N GLU A 237 1.95 8.02 23.06
CA GLU A 237 1.23 9.15 22.45
C GLU A 237 0.48 8.75 21.18
N PHE A 238 1.06 7.85 20.37
CA PHE A 238 0.45 7.36 19.13
C PHE A 238 0.23 5.83 19.17
N PRO A 239 -0.64 5.34 20.06
CA PRO A 239 -0.77 3.91 20.35
C PRO A 239 -1.28 3.07 19.19
N ASP A 240 -2.06 3.67 18.30
CA ASP A 240 -2.78 2.94 17.25
C ASP A 240 -2.19 3.11 15.86
N VAL A 241 -1.17 3.96 15.67
CA VAL A 241 -0.66 4.27 14.33
C VAL A 241 -0.20 3.04 13.58
N ALA A 242 0.68 2.24 14.17
CA ALA A 242 1.22 1.06 13.52
C ALA A 242 0.12 0.03 13.23
N ASN A 243 -0.80 -0.15 14.19
CA ASN A 243 -1.94 -1.06 14.06
C ASN A 243 -2.89 -0.64 12.92
N VAL A 244 -3.34 0.62 12.90
CA VAL A 244 -4.27 1.12 11.88
C VAL A 244 -3.63 1.14 10.50
N THR A 245 -2.36 1.55 10.39
CA THR A 245 -1.65 1.56 9.11
C THR A 245 -1.52 0.16 8.49
N ILE A 246 -1.23 -0.87 9.30
CA ILE A 246 -1.23 -2.26 8.84
C ILE A 246 -2.62 -2.67 8.36
N GLN A 247 -3.67 -2.37 9.14
CA GLN A 247 -5.04 -2.74 8.79
C GLN A 247 -5.48 -2.09 7.46
N LEU A 248 -5.27 -0.78 7.30
CA LEU A 248 -5.65 -0.06 6.08
C LEU A 248 -4.98 -0.65 4.85
N THR A 249 -3.66 -0.86 4.92
CA THR A 249 -2.87 -1.40 3.81
C THR A 249 -3.28 -2.83 3.47
N CYS A 250 -3.34 -3.70 4.48
CA CYS A 250 -3.66 -5.11 4.28
C CYS A 250 -5.09 -5.30 3.79
N ASN A 251 -6.06 -4.56 4.34
CA ASN A 251 -7.45 -4.66 3.91
C ASN A 251 -7.63 -4.28 2.45
N ALA A 252 -7.05 -3.15 2.01
CA ALA A 252 -7.14 -2.71 0.63
C ALA A 252 -6.50 -3.74 -0.32
N ALA A 253 -5.28 -4.18 -0.03
CA ALA A 253 -4.56 -5.11 -0.90
C ALA A 253 -5.18 -6.52 -0.92
N LEU A 254 -5.53 -7.08 0.24
CA LEU A 254 -6.12 -8.43 0.32
C LEU A 254 -7.52 -8.47 -0.30
N MET A 255 -8.30 -7.39 -0.20
CA MET A 255 -9.60 -7.30 -0.87
C MET A 255 -9.44 -7.21 -2.39
N THR A 256 -8.45 -6.46 -2.88
CA THR A 256 -8.12 -6.44 -4.31
C THR A 256 -7.76 -7.84 -4.82
N LEU A 257 -6.88 -8.57 -4.12
CA LEU A 257 -6.58 -9.97 -4.48
C LEU A 257 -7.81 -10.88 -4.44
N ARG A 258 -8.70 -10.67 -3.46
CA ARG A 258 -9.94 -11.44 -3.31
C ARG A 258 -10.89 -11.25 -4.49
N VAL A 259 -11.03 -10.03 -5.00
CA VAL A 259 -11.81 -9.71 -6.20
C VAL A 259 -11.16 -10.31 -7.44
N LEU A 260 -9.83 -10.23 -7.55
CA LEU A 260 -9.09 -10.76 -8.70
C LEU A 260 -9.23 -12.27 -8.91
N HIS A 261 -9.59 -13.04 -7.88
CA HIS A 261 -9.94 -14.46 -8.02
C HIS A 261 -11.19 -14.73 -8.87
N LYS A 262 -11.94 -13.71 -9.28
CA LYS A 262 -13.03 -13.84 -10.26
C LYS A 262 -12.52 -14.02 -11.68
N PHE A 263 -11.26 -13.72 -11.94
CA PHE A 263 -10.62 -13.86 -13.25
C PHE A 263 -9.67 -15.06 -13.25
N PRO A 264 -9.63 -15.85 -14.32
CA PRO A 264 -8.76 -17.03 -14.43
C PRO A 264 -7.32 -16.64 -14.84
N LEU A 265 -6.76 -15.57 -14.25
CA LEU A 265 -5.44 -15.03 -14.60
C LEU A 265 -4.38 -15.32 -13.54
N HIS A 266 -4.72 -15.11 -12.27
CA HIS A 266 -3.76 -15.12 -11.17
C HIS A 266 -3.81 -16.44 -10.37
N PRO A 267 -2.73 -16.79 -9.64
CA PRO A 267 -2.72 -17.95 -8.75
C PRO A 267 -3.85 -17.89 -7.73
N GLN A 268 -4.48 -19.04 -7.47
CA GLN A 268 -5.50 -19.13 -6.42
C GLN A 268 -4.85 -19.09 -5.04
N ILE A 269 -5.42 -18.26 -4.16
CA ILE A 269 -4.98 -18.05 -2.77
C ILE A 269 -6.11 -18.45 -1.80
N PRO A 270 -6.24 -19.74 -1.42
CA PRO A 270 -7.34 -20.22 -0.58
C PRO A 270 -7.48 -19.50 0.76
N GLU A 271 -6.38 -18.99 1.29
CA GLU A 271 -6.30 -18.29 2.57
C GLU A 271 -7.15 -17.01 2.59
N LEU A 272 -7.38 -16.36 1.44
CA LEU A 272 -8.27 -15.19 1.35
C LEU A 272 -9.73 -15.51 1.70
N LYS A 273 -10.16 -16.77 1.59
CA LYS A 273 -11.50 -17.21 2.01
C LYS A 273 -11.64 -17.36 3.53
N LYS A 274 -10.53 -17.46 4.25
CA LYS A 274 -10.52 -17.59 5.72
C LYS A 274 -10.64 -16.24 6.43
N LEU A 275 -10.48 -15.14 5.69
CA LEU A 275 -10.59 -13.79 6.21
C LEU A 275 -12.06 -13.43 6.50
N GLY A 276 -12.31 -13.00 7.74
CA GLY A 276 -13.60 -12.44 8.13
C GLY A 276 -13.71 -11.00 7.66
N TRP A 277 -14.34 -10.80 6.50
CA TRP A 277 -14.48 -9.47 5.90
C TRP A 277 -15.52 -8.55 6.57
N SER A 278 -16.28 -9.05 7.54
CA SER A 278 -17.37 -8.30 8.19
C SER A 278 -16.90 -7.04 8.92
N GLN A 279 -15.62 -6.97 9.29
CA GLN A 279 -15.02 -5.82 9.97
C GLN A 279 -14.34 -4.83 9.01
N VAL A 280 -14.26 -5.17 7.73
CA VAL A 280 -13.67 -4.31 6.70
C VAL A 280 -14.77 -3.45 6.09
N LYS A 281 -14.66 -2.14 6.26
CA LYS A 281 -15.59 -1.17 5.66
C LYS A 281 -15.65 -1.40 4.14
N PHE A 282 -16.85 -1.36 3.56
CA PHE A 282 -17.16 -1.62 2.13
C PHE A 282 -17.04 -3.07 1.64
N ALA A 283 -16.47 -4.00 2.43
CA ALA A 283 -16.31 -5.37 1.98
C ALA A 283 -17.65 -6.09 1.70
N GLY A 284 -18.70 -5.75 2.45
CA GLY A 284 -20.05 -6.28 2.22
C GLY A 284 -20.62 -5.87 0.87
N GLU A 285 -20.42 -4.60 0.48
CA GLU A 285 -20.85 -4.06 -0.82
C GLU A 285 -20.08 -4.71 -1.97
N ILE A 286 -18.76 -4.86 -1.82
CA ILE A 286 -17.90 -5.55 -2.78
C ILE A 286 -18.35 -7.01 -2.97
N GLU A 287 -18.53 -7.76 -1.89
CA GLU A 287 -19.00 -9.16 -1.97
C GLU A 287 -20.42 -9.27 -2.55
N GLN A 288 -21.29 -8.25 -2.37
CA GLN A 288 -22.58 -8.19 -3.04
C GLN A 288 -22.42 -7.97 -4.56
N GLN A 289 -21.58 -7.01 -4.97
CA GLN A 289 -21.27 -6.77 -6.39
C GLN A 289 -20.68 -8.00 -7.08
N LEU A 290 -19.88 -8.79 -6.36
CA LEU A 290 -19.31 -10.04 -6.86
C LEU A 290 -20.34 -11.17 -7.08
N ARG A 291 -21.54 -11.05 -6.52
CA ARG A 291 -22.65 -12.00 -6.69
C ARG A 291 -23.66 -11.51 -7.72
N SER A 292 -23.89 -10.20 -7.78
CA SER A 292 -24.84 -9.54 -8.67
C SER A 292 -24.47 -9.68 -10.13
#